data_AF-A0A2R8AN69-F1
#
_entry.id   AF-A0A2R8AN69-F1
#
_cell.length_a   1.000
_cell.length_b   1.000
_cell.length_c   1.000
_cell.angle_alpha   90.00
_cell.angle_beta   90.00
_cell.angle_gamma   90.00
#
_symmetry.space_group_name_H-M   'P 1'
#
loop_
_entity.id
_entity.type
_entity.pdbx_description
1 polymer ?
#
loop_
_entity_poly.entity_id
_entity_poly.type
_entity_poly.pdbx_seq_one_letter_code
_entity_poly.pdbx_strand_id
1 'polypeptide(L)' 'MFGLVRLFLLLLAAFLGGIFYERGQQQQKCELDGGQWARAGFCQH' A
#
# COMPACT_ATOMS: atom_id res chain seq x y z
N MET A 1 4.70 -8.36 29.70
CA MET A 1 5.11 -8.20 28.28
C MET A 1 3.96 -7.83 27.33
N PHE A 2 2.69 -7.85 27.76
CA PHE A 2 1.51 -7.57 26.91
C PHE A 2 1.50 -6.19 26.21
N GLY A 3 2.11 -5.16 26.80
CA GLY A 3 2.18 -3.82 26.20
C GLY A 3 2.99 -3.76 24.90
N LEU A 4 4.15 -4.43 24.84
CA LEU A 4 4.99 -4.46 23.64
C LEU A 4 4.31 -5.24 22.50
N VAL A 5 3.68 -6.36 22.83
CA VAL A 5 2.97 -7.17 21.82
C VAL A 5 1.82 -6.37 21.19
N ARG A 6 1.04 -5.64 21.99
CA ARG A 6 -0.02 -4.77 21.48
C ARG A 6 0.53 -3.66 20.58
N LEU A 7 1.63 -3.02 21.00
CA LEU A 7 2.26 -1.97 20.22
C LEU A 7 2.73 -2.49 18.85
N PHE A 8 3.39 -3.65 18.83
CA PHE A 8 3.84 -4.29 17.60
C PHE A 8 2.69 -4.60 16.65
N LEU A 9 1.58 -5.16 17.16
CA LEU A 9 0.41 -5.47 16.35
C LEU A 9 -0.22 -4.21 15.73
N LEU A 10 -0.32 -3.12 16.49
CA LEU A 10 -0.85 -1.85 15.99
C LEU A 10 0.05 -1.22 14.93
N LEU A 11 1.37 -1.25 15.14
CA LEU A 11 2.36 -0.79 14.17
C LEU A 11 2.31 -1.60 12.88
N LEU A 12 2.22 -2.92 12.99
CA LEU A 12 2.13 -3.82 11.84
C LEU A 12 0.85 -3.56 11.03
N ALA A 13 -0.29 -3.38 11.70
CA ALA A 13 -1.55 -3.04 11.05
C ALA A 13 -1.48 -1.67 10.33
N ALA A 14 -0.92 -0.65 10.99
CA ALA A 14 -0.74 0.67 10.39
C ALA A 14 0.21 0.64 9.17
N PHE A 15 1.31 -0.12 9.27
CA PHE A 15 2.28 -0.27 8.20
C PHE A 15 1.67 -0.95 6.97
N LEU A 16 0.99 -2.09 7.16
CA LEU A 16 0.31 -2.79 6.08
C LEU A 16 -0.78 -1.94 5.45
N GLY A 17 -1.60 -1.26 6.28
CA GLY A 17 -2.62 -0.33 5.80
C GLY A 17 -2.03 0.79 4.94
N GLY A 18 -0.89 1.35 5.34
CA GLY A 18 -0.13 2.34 4.56
C GLY A 18 0.31 1.80 3.20
N ILE A 19 0.94 0.61 3.17
CA ILE A 19 1.38 -0.01 1.91
C ILE A 19 0.21 -0.20 0.95
N PHE A 20 -0.92 -0.77 1.41
CA PHE A 20 -2.08 -0.99 0.54
C PHE A 20 -2.67 0.32 0.04
N TYR A 21 -2.73 1.35 0.89
CA TYR A 21 -3.23 2.67 0.53
C TYR A 21 -2.34 3.32 -0.55
N GLU A 22 -1.03 3.32 -0.37
CA GLU A 22 -0.08 3.90 -1.34
C GLU A 22 -0.14 3.17 -2.68
N ARG A 23 -0.21 1.83 -2.66
CA ARG A 23 -0.33 1.03 -3.90
C ARG A 23 -1.63 1.30 -4.65
N GLY A 24 -2.75 1.43 -3.93
CA GLY A 24 -4.03 1.79 -4.53
C GLY A 24 -4.01 3.18 -5.17
N GLN A 25 -3.37 4.16 -4.51
CA GLN A 25 -3.20 5.51 -5.06
C GLN A 25 -2.30 5.53 -6.31
N GLN A 26 -1.22 4.74 -6.32
CA GLN A 26 -0.34 4.61 -7.49
C GLN A 26 -1.08 3.99 -8.68
N GLN A 27 -1.90 2.97 -8.43
CA GLN A 27 -2.74 2.36 -9.46
C GLN A 27 -3.74 3.35 -10.04
N GLN A 28 -4.50 4.06 -9.17
CA GLN A 28 -5.46 5.05 -9.62
C GLN A 28 -4.81 6.18 -10.43
N LYS A 29 -3.64 6.68 -9.99
CA LYS A 29 -2.88 7.68 -10.73
C LYS A 29 -2.43 7.18 -12.10
N CYS A 30 -1.94 5.94 -12.17
CA CYS A 30 -1.55 5.34 -13.44
C CYS A 30 -2.70 5.29 -14.45
N GLU A 31 -3.89 4.89 -14.01
CA GLU A 31 -5.08 4.84 -14.85
C GLU A 31 -5.54 6.25 -15.27
N LEU A 32 -5.42 7.24 -14.39
CA LEU A 32 -5.74 8.65 -14.68
C LEU A 32 -4.76 9.29 -15.69
N ASP A 33 -3.48 8.93 -15.62
CA ASP A 33 -2.45 9.41 -16.54
C ASP A 33 -2.52 8.70 -17.92
N GLY A 34 -3.45 7.76 -18.09
CA GLY A 34 -3.66 7.00 -19.33
C GLY A 34 -2.76 5.77 -19.47
N GLY A 35 -2.02 5.41 -18.42
CA GLY A 35 -1.24 4.18 -18.33
C GLY A 35 -2.10 2.98 -17.91
N GLN A 36 -1.51 1.79 -18.04
CA GLN A 36 -2.09 0.54 -17.53
C GLN A 36 -1.28 0.06 -16.33
N TRP A 37 -1.96 -0.25 -15.23
CA TRP A 37 -1.29 -0.82 -14.07
C TRP A 37 -0.86 -2.25 -14.37
N ALA A 38 0.45 -2.46 -14.54
CA ALA A 38 0.98 -3.77 -14.87
C ALA A 38 0.89 -4.71 -13.67
N ARG A 39 0.65 -6.00 -13.93
CA ARG A 39 0.59 -7.06 -12.89
C ARG A 39 1.89 -7.18 -12.08
N ALA A 40 2.98 -6.64 -12.59
CA ALA A 40 4.27 -6.53 -11.91
C ALA A 40 4.32 -5.41 -10.85
N GLY A 41 3.23 -4.67 -10.64
CA GLY A 41 3.08 -3.71 -9.53
C GLY A 41 3.65 -2.32 -9.82
N PHE A 42 3.71 -1.94 -11.10
CA PHE A 42 4.15 -0.62 -11.55
C PHE A 42 3.26 -0.12 -12.69
N CYS A 43 3.30 1.20 -12.91
CA CYS A 43 2.59 1.81 -14.03
C CYS A 43 3.35 1.59 -15.34
N GLN A 44 2.66 1.06 -16.35
CA GLN A 44 3.18 0.92 -17.71
C GLN A 44 2.48 1.92 -18.62
N HIS A 45 3.26 2.84 -19.19
CA HIS A 45 2.81 3.81 -20.17
C HIS A 45 2.92 3.28 -21.59
#